data_AF-Q8I1K1-F1
#
_entry.id   AF-Q8I1K1-F1
#
_cell.length_a   1.000
_cell.length_b   1.000
_cell.length_c   1.000
_cell.angle_alpha   90.00
_cell.angle_beta   90.00
_cell.angle_gamma   90.00
#
_symmetry.space_group_name_H-M   'P 1'
#
loop_
_entity.id
_entity.type
_entity.pdbx_description
1 polymer ?
#
loop_
_entity_poly.entity_id
_entity_poly.type
_entity_poly.pdbx_seq_one_letter_code
_entity_poly.pdbx_strand_id
1 'polypeptide(L)'
;NVGWRRAVSVGEETINTPMFVQLEPTAVYIMTEQLGHFAVVAEPRIQQPAIKMKLLAFSQHTPPSSSANCSLRIYVVKDFPNSRDICANVECKLGGSYLGESQVFGFVLNSLNLNIRVRCRDADVGAGDAADAPYEHAIPYQHILSNNSILHCEFSVRRQEQQTLCVDFGQGEQLDFYTFSMPGQGQGLGLGSAEELASTTNTTISIDRQGNYVNESCVLDFVQLPHATKRLICAALDPPRADERDWRLLAKKLSTDRYIAYFATKPSPTEQILNLWECRANSNGNSSSCISHANSIMSLLLTLKEMGRQDVLDIIVDTIGPLWI
;
A
#
# COMPACT_ATOMS: atom_id res chain seq x y z
N ASN A 1 21.87 -13.18 14.76
CA ASN A 1 20.52 -13.69 15.10
C ASN A 1 19.67 -12.57 15.62
N VAL A 2 18.84 -11.97 14.77
CA VAL A 2 17.79 -11.05 15.24
C VAL A 2 16.60 -11.92 15.62
N GLY A 3 16.34 -12.06 16.92
CA GLY A 3 15.18 -12.80 17.40
C GLY A 3 13.93 -11.94 17.32
N TRP A 4 12.97 -12.30 16.48
CA TRP A 4 11.64 -11.70 16.50
C TRP A 4 10.87 -12.19 17.72
N ARG A 5 10.17 -11.29 18.41
CA ARG A 5 9.27 -11.62 19.52
C ARG A 5 7.87 -11.11 19.22
N ARG A 6 6.85 -11.88 19.60
CA ARG A 6 5.46 -11.43 19.49
C ARG A 6 5.21 -10.27 20.45
N ALA A 7 4.83 -9.12 19.90
CA ALA A 7 4.51 -7.93 20.68
C ALA A 7 3.02 -7.91 21.10
N VAL A 8 2.12 -8.23 20.17
CA VAL A 8 0.67 -8.29 20.41
C VAL A 8 0.00 -9.24 19.41
N SER A 9 -1.03 -9.95 19.84
CA SER A 9 -2.04 -10.57 18.96
C SER A 9 -3.30 -9.73 19.06
N VAL A 10 -3.85 -9.28 17.93
CA VAL A 10 -5.08 -8.49 17.91
C VAL A 10 -6.25 -9.31 18.49
N GLY A 11 -6.88 -8.81 19.55
CA GLY A 11 -7.94 -9.51 20.30
C GLY A 11 -7.48 -10.26 21.54
N GLU A 12 -6.16 -10.35 21.79
CA GLU A 12 -5.57 -10.95 22.99
C GLU A 12 -4.79 -9.90 23.82
N GLU A 13 -5.20 -8.63 23.73
CA GLU A 13 -4.57 -7.54 24.48
C GLU A 13 -4.81 -7.67 26.00
N THR A 14 -3.81 -7.27 26.78
CA THR A 14 -3.89 -7.20 28.25
C THR A 14 -3.50 -5.80 28.70
N ILE A 15 -3.77 -5.44 29.95
CA ILE A 15 -3.36 -4.13 30.53
C ILE A 15 -1.86 -3.82 30.39
N ASN A 16 -1.02 -4.84 30.19
CA ASN A 16 0.43 -4.70 30.02
C ASN A 16 0.86 -4.61 28.55
N THR A 17 -0.07 -4.72 27.60
CA THR A 17 0.23 -4.63 26.17
C THR A 17 0.63 -3.18 25.82
N PRO A 18 1.88 -2.93 25.40
CA PRO A 18 2.44 -1.59 25.27
C PRO A 18 2.09 -0.88 23.95
N MET A 19 1.14 -1.43 23.19
CA MET A 19 0.76 -0.93 21.88
C MET A 19 -0.73 -1.13 21.62
N PHE A 20 -1.26 -0.28 20.76
CA PHE A 20 -2.61 -0.38 20.25
C PHE A 20 -2.57 -0.60 18.75
N VAL A 21 -3.34 -1.57 18.26
CA VAL A 21 -3.39 -1.92 16.84
C VAL A 21 -4.82 -1.76 16.32
N GLN A 22 -5.02 -0.76 15.46
CA GLN A 22 -6.27 -0.61 14.70
C GLN A 22 -6.12 -1.36 13.37
N LEU A 23 -6.93 -2.40 13.20
CA LEU A 23 -7.00 -3.16 11.95
C LEU A 23 -8.19 -2.65 11.10
N GLU A 24 -7.90 -2.19 9.89
CA GLU A 24 -8.88 -1.78 8.87
C GLU A 24 -8.74 -2.65 7.60
N PRO A 25 -9.71 -2.60 6.66
CA PRO A 25 -9.65 -3.43 5.45
C PRO A 25 -8.42 -3.21 4.55
N THR A 26 -7.85 -2.00 4.57
CA THR A 26 -6.75 -1.59 3.67
C THR A 26 -5.49 -1.16 4.42
N ALA A 27 -5.54 -0.96 5.73
CA ALA A 27 -4.44 -0.42 6.52
C ALA A 27 -4.40 -1.00 7.93
N VAL A 28 -3.21 -0.99 8.53
CA VAL A 28 -2.98 -1.32 9.95
C VAL A 28 -2.30 -0.13 10.59
N TYR A 29 -2.92 0.42 11.63
CA TYR A 29 -2.36 1.54 12.38
C TYR A 29 -1.85 1.01 13.72
N ILE A 30 -0.57 1.28 14.01
CA ILE A 30 0.10 0.82 15.21
C ILE A 30 0.48 2.04 16.03
N MET A 31 -0.11 2.18 17.22
CA MET A 31 0.32 3.18 18.19
C MET A 31 1.26 2.53 19.19
N THR A 32 2.44 3.11 19.35
CA THR A 32 3.46 2.63 20.28
C THR A 32 4.26 3.79 20.84
N GLU A 33 4.76 3.63 22.07
CA GLU A 33 5.69 4.57 22.70
C GLU A 33 7.16 4.22 22.40
N GLN A 34 7.42 3.04 21.83
CA GLN A 34 8.76 2.55 21.55
C GLN A 34 9.00 2.52 20.04
N LEU A 35 10.05 3.21 19.60
CA LEU A 35 10.54 3.06 18.23
C LEU A 35 11.26 1.72 18.10
N GLY A 36 11.05 1.05 16.97
CA GLY A 36 11.64 -0.27 16.73
C GLY A 36 11.28 -0.82 15.36
N HIS A 37 11.80 -2.02 15.07
CA HIS A 37 11.42 -2.76 13.89
C HIS A 37 10.18 -3.59 14.20
N PHE A 38 9.11 -3.36 13.45
CA PHE A 38 7.85 -4.08 13.59
C PHE A 38 7.57 -4.86 12.31
N ALA A 39 7.09 -6.09 12.47
CA ALA A 39 6.59 -6.90 11.37
C ALA A 39 5.16 -7.30 11.70
N VAL A 40 4.24 -7.02 10.78
CA VAL A 40 2.86 -7.50 10.87
C VAL A 40 2.82 -8.88 10.25
N VAL A 41 2.40 -9.86 11.04
CA VAL A 41 2.21 -11.24 10.60
C VAL A 41 0.74 -11.60 10.77
N ALA A 42 0.17 -12.22 9.76
CA ALA A 42 -1.21 -12.69 9.79
C ALA A 42 -1.24 -14.18 9.43
N GLU A 43 -1.97 -14.95 10.22
CA GLU A 43 -2.34 -16.31 9.87
C GLU A 43 -3.74 -16.28 9.24
N PRO A 44 -3.88 -16.77 8.00
CA PRO A 44 -5.19 -16.75 7.36
C PRO A 44 -6.14 -17.75 8.01
N ARG A 45 -7.37 -17.28 8.32
CA ARG A 45 -8.45 -18.11 8.90
C ARG A 45 -9.51 -18.54 7.89
N ILE A 46 -9.30 -18.27 6.61
CA ILE A 46 -10.21 -18.61 5.50
C ILE A 46 -9.74 -19.86 4.77
N GLN A 47 -10.67 -20.62 4.19
CA GLN A 47 -10.38 -21.90 3.52
C GLN A 47 -9.44 -21.77 2.31
N GLN A 48 -9.38 -20.59 1.67
CA GLN A 48 -8.45 -20.29 0.57
C GLN A 48 -7.96 -18.84 0.66
N PRO A 49 -6.91 -18.59 1.44
CA PRO A 49 -6.40 -17.25 1.58
C PRO A 49 -5.62 -16.82 0.35
N ALA A 50 -5.72 -15.54 -0.01
CA ALA A 50 -5.00 -15.00 -1.15
C ALA A 50 -4.32 -13.67 -0.80
N ILE A 51 -3.14 -13.45 -1.39
CA ILE A 51 -2.42 -12.18 -1.33
C ILE A 51 -2.78 -11.39 -2.58
N LYS A 52 -3.21 -10.14 -2.44
CA LYS A 52 -3.40 -9.25 -3.59
C LYS A 52 -2.05 -8.91 -4.19
N MET A 53 -1.88 -9.21 -5.47
CA MET A 53 -0.65 -9.02 -6.22
C MET A 53 -0.92 -8.36 -7.56
N LYS A 54 0.14 -7.84 -8.18
CA LYS A 54 0.13 -7.32 -9.54
C LYS A 54 1.48 -7.57 -10.22
N LEU A 55 1.45 -7.62 -11.55
CA LEU A 55 2.64 -7.71 -12.38
C LEU A 55 3.00 -6.35 -12.98
N LEU A 56 4.28 -6.00 -12.99
CA LEU A 56 4.79 -4.79 -13.64
C LEU A 56 5.83 -5.17 -14.69
N ALA A 57 5.61 -4.79 -15.94
CA ALA A 57 6.48 -5.10 -17.06
C ALA A 57 7.38 -3.92 -17.43
N PHE A 58 8.67 -4.19 -17.61
CA PHE A 58 9.68 -3.22 -18.03
C PHE A 58 10.56 -3.79 -19.14
N SER A 59 10.97 -2.94 -20.09
CA SER A 59 11.97 -3.28 -21.12
C SER A 59 13.27 -2.56 -20.82
N GLN A 60 14.40 -3.26 -20.89
CA GLN A 60 15.71 -2.59 -20.87
C GLN A 60 15.97 -1.85 -22.19
N HIS A 61 16.54 -0.65 -22.11
CA HIS A 61 17.04 0.09 -23.27
C HIS A 61 18.38 -0.48 -23.73
N THR A 62 18.34 -1.51 -24.57
CA THR A 62 19.49 -1.90 -25.39
C THR A 62 19.47 -1.14 -26.71
N PRO A 63 20.58 -0.56 -27.18
CA PRO A 63 20.66 0.10 -28.48
C PRO A 63 20.27 -0.89 -29.60
N PRO A 64 19.47 -0.48 -30.60
CA PRO A 64 19.06 -1.38 -31.69
C PRO A 64 20.23 -1.89 -32.54
N SER A 65 21.39 -1.22 -32.49
CA SER A 65 22.63 -1.64 -33.14
C SER A 65 23.40 -2.74 -32.39
N SER A 66 23.05 -3.02 -31.14
CA SER A 66 23.82 -3.92 -30.25
C SER A 66 23.27 -5.35 -30.20
N SER A 67 21.96 -5.54 -30.39
CA SER A 67 21.32 -6.85 -30.32
C SER A 67 19.93 -6.84 -30.96
N ALA A 68 19.57 -7.95 -31.61
CA ALA A 68 18.24 -8.19 -32.16
C ALA A 68 17.18 -8.53 -31.07
N ASN A 69 17.66 -8.84 -29.86
CA ASN A 69 16.83 -9.17 -28.70
C ASN A 69 16.74 -7.98 -27.74
N CYS A 70 15.67 -7.95 -26.96
CA CYS A 70 15.47 -7.05 -25.84
C CYS A 70 15.25 -7.87 -24.57
N SER A 71 15.62 -7.32 -23.43
CA SER A 71 15.28 -7.91 -22.13
C SER A 71 13.97 -7.32 -21.61
N LEU A 72 13.01 -8.21 -21.36
CA LEU A 72 11.74 -7.94 -20.71
C LEU A 72 11.82 -8.46 -19.27
N ARG A 73 11.69 -7.57 -18.30
CA ARG A 73 11.56 -7.93 -16.88
C ARG A 73 10.13 -7.78 -16.43
N ILE A 74 9.60 -8.84 -15.81
CA ILE A 74 8.27 -8.86 -15.22
C ILE A 74 8.44 -8.98 -13.72
N TYR A 75 8.14 -7.91 -13.01
CA TYR A 75 8.15 -7.85 -11.56
C TYR A 75 6.86 -8.39 -10.98
N VAL A 76 6.97 -9.19 -9.94
CA VAL A 76 5.84 -9.76 -9.21
C VAL A 76 5.79 -9.11 -7.84
N VAL A 77 4.82 -8.22 -7.64
CA VAL A 77 4.74 -7.40 -6.44
C VAL A 77 3.41 -7.57 -5.74
N LYS A 78 3.43 -7.38 -4.42
CA LYS A 78 2.20 -7.24 -3.63
C LYS A 78 1.50 -5.94 -4.03
N ASP A 79 0.19 -5.90 -3.89
CA ASP A 79 -0.61 -4.71 -4.20
C ASP A 79 -0.49 -3.66 -3.08
N PHE A 80 0.66 -3.00 -3.00
CA PHE A 80 0.88 -1.83 -2.16
C PHE A 80 1.02 -0.56 -3.00
N PRO A 81 0.58 0.61 -2.49
CA PRO A 81 0.60 1.88 -3.23
C PRO A 81 1.95 2.24 -3.87
N ASN A 82 3.06 1.96 -3.18
CA ASN A 82 4.42 2.30 -3.59
C ASN A 82 5.14 1.21 -4.41
N SER A 83 4.49 0.08 -4.69
CA SER A 83 5.16 -1.07 -5.34
C SER A 83 5.67 -0.72 -6.74
N ARG A 84 4.94 0.17 -7.43
CA ARG A 84 5.32 0.67 -8.76
C ARG A 84 6.56 1.55 -8.69
N ASP A 85 6.60 2.48 -7.74
CA ASP A 85 7.71 3.42 -7.57
C ASP A 85 9.01 2.70 -7.22
N ILE A 86 8.93 1.68 -6.35
CA ILE A 86 10.07 0.83 -6.01
C ILE A 86 10.65 0.16 -7.26
N CYS A 87 9.81 -0.48 -8.08
CA CYS A 87 10.27 -1.14 -9.30
C CYS A 87 10.79 -0.14 -10.34
N ALA A 88 10.11 1.00 -10.50
CA ALA A 88 10.52 2.05 -11.42
C ALA A 88 11.88 2.66 -11.04
N ASN A 89 12.18 2.84 -9.75
CA ASN A 89 13.47 3.34 -9.29
C ASN A 89 14.60 2.33 -9.58
N VAL A 90 14.36 1.05 -9.33
CA VAL A 90 15.30 -0.02 -9.69
C VAL A 90 15.55 -0.05 -11.20
N GLU A 91 14.49 -0.04 -11.99
CA GLU A 91 14.60 -0.08 -13.45
C GLU A 91 15.24 1.17 -14.04
N CYS A 92 14.96 2.36 -13.50
CA CYS A 92 15.61 3.60 -13.91
C CYS A 92 17.14 3.51 -13.80
N LYS A 93 17.66 2.95 -12.70
CA LYS A 93 19.10 2.70 -12.51
C LYS A 93 19.67 1.67 -13.49
N LEU A 94 18.84 0.74 -13.94
CA LEU A 94 19.20 -0.30 -14.90
C LEU A 94 18.92 0.10 -16.36
N GLY A 95 18.47 1.34 -16.61
CA GLY A 95 18.12 1.82 -17.95
C GLY A 95 16.87 1.17 -18.52
N GLY A 96 15.91 0.77 -17.68
CA GLY A 96 14.63 0.21 -18.07
C GLY A 96 13.55 1.27 -18.30
N SER A 97 12.58 0.94 -19.17
CA SER A 97 11.35 1.70 -19.38
C SER A 97 10.13 0.85 -19.06
N TYR A 98 9.12 1.49 -18.50
CA TYR A 98 7.85 0.86 -18.14
C TYR A 98 7.03 0.53 -19.39
N LEU A 99 6.49 -0.68 -19.45
CA LEU A 99 5.67 -1.16 -20.57
C LEU A 99 4.19 -1.31 -20.20
N GLY A 100 3.89 -1.67 -18.96
CA GLY A 100 2.51 -1.89 -18.52
C GLY A 100 2.41 -2.65 -17.20
N GLU A 101 1.17 -2.80 -16.71
CA GLU A 101 0.85 -3.57 -15.51
C GLU A 101 -0.37 -4.45 -15.72
N SER A 102 -0.47 -5.52 -14.92
CA SER A 102 -1.67 -6.36 -14.87
C SER A 102 -2.76 -5.71 -14.01
N GLN A 103 -4.00 -6.19 -14.16
CA GLN A 103 -5.00 -6.00 -13.11
C GLN A 103 -4.54 -6.68 -11.81
N VAL A 104 -5.04 -6.20 -10.67
CA VAL A 104 -4.79 -6.82 -9.37
C VAL A 104 -5.45 -8.20 -9.35
N PHE A 105 -4.69 -9.21 -8.94
CA PHE A 105 -5.15 -10.59 -8.84
C PHE A 105 -4.86 -11.16 -7.45
N GLY A 106 -5.60 -12.20 -7.07
CA GLY A 106 -5.37 -12.92 -5.83
C GLY A 106 -4.40 -14.08 -6.03
N PHE A 107 -3.22 -14.02 -5.42
CA PHE A 107 -2.32 -15.17 -5.32
C PHE A 107 -2.75 -16.07 -4.16
N VAL A 108 -3.42 -17.17 -4.48
CA VAL A 108 -3.96 -18.13 -3.52
C VAL A 108 -2.82 -18.88 -2.82
N LEU A 109 -2.92 -19.00 -1.51
CA LEU A 109 -1.98 -19.70 -0.65
C LEU A 109 -2.20 -21.22 -0.68
N ASN A 110 -2.11 -21.80 -1.89
CA ASN A 110 -2.40 -23.21 -2.20
C ASN A 110 -1.14 -24.05 -2.46
N SER A 111 0.06 -23.51 -2.19
CA SER A 111 1.36 -24.12 -2.48
C SER A 111 1.69 -24.33 -3.96
N LEU A 112 0.91 -23.74 -4.89
CA LEU A 112 1.21 -23.74 -6.32
C LEU A 112 2.09 -22.55 -6.70
N ASN A 113 2.94 -22.76 -7.70
CA ASN A 113 3.80 -21.73 -8.27
C ASN A 113 2.97 -20.73 -9.10
N LEU A 114 3.50 -19.51 -9.24
CA LEU A 114 2.98 -18.56 -10.21
C LEU A 114 3.67 -18.79 -11.55
N ASN A 115 2.92 -19.25 -12.54
CA ASN A 115 3.43 -19.43 -13.90
C ASN A 115 3.20 -18.13 -14.67
N ILE A 116 4.24 -17.66 -15.36
CA ILE A 116 4.22 -16.47 -16.20
C ILE A 116 4.73 -16.86 -17.58
N ARG A 117 3.90 -16.63 -18.58
CA ARG A 117 4.14 -16.98 -19.97
C ARG A 117 4.07 -15.73 -20.83
N VAL A 118 5.09 -15.51 -21.63
CA VAL A 118 5.16 -14.39 -22.58
C VAL A 118 4.96 -14.92 -23.99
N ARG A 119 3.97 -14.38 -24.71
CA ARG A 119 3.69 -14.77 -26.10
C ARG A 119 3.47 -13.55 -26.99
N CYS A 120 3.78 -13.71 -28.27
CA CYS A 120 3.51 -12.70 -29.30
C CYS A 120 2.10 -12.93 -29.87
N ARG A 121 1.29 -11.86 -29.97
CA ARG A 121 -0.10 -11.92 -30.45
C ARG A 121 -0.21 -12.36 -31.91
N ASP A 122 0.82 -12.09 -32.72
CA ASP A 122 0.80 -12.30 -34.17
C ASP A 122 1.38 -13.65 -34.60
N ALA A 123 1.83 -14.49 -33.66
CA ALA A 123 2.48 -15.77 -33.96
C ALA A 123 1.51 -16.90 -34.36
N ASP A 124 0.22 -16.62 -34.56
CA ASP A 124 -0.82 -17.64 -34.72
C ASP A 124 -1.59 -17.54 -36.04
N VAL A 125 -0.86 -17.71 -37.16
CA VAL A 125 -1.44 -18.16 -38.43
C VAL A 125 -0.60 -19.31 -38.99
N GLY A 126 -0.77 -20.49 -38.42
CA GLY A 126 -0.40 -21.75 -39.07
C GLY A 126 0.74 -22.55 -38.42
N ALA A 127 0.57 -22.98 -37.17
CA ALA A 127 1.23 -24.19 -36.69
C ALA A 127 0.29 -24.91 -35.72
N GLY A 128 -0.24 -26.05 -36.16
CA GLY A 128 -0.94 -26.97 -35.27
C GLY A 128 0.00 -27.55 -34.22
N ASP A 129 -0.60 -27.96 -33.10
CA ASP A 129 -0.01 -28.63 -31.94
C ASP A 129 1.02 -27.84 -31.12
N ALA A 130 0.58 -27.46 -29.91
CA ALA A 130 1.33 -27.52 -28.64
C ALA A 130 2.87 -27.68 -28.72
N ALA A 131 3.57 -26.67 -29.20
CA ALA A 131 5.04 -26.64 -29.19
C ALA A 131 5.53 -25.29 -28.68
N ASP A 132 6.00 -25.30 -27.43
CA ASP A 132 6.65 -24.23 -26.66
C ASP A 132 5.99 -22.86 -26.70
N ALA A 133 5.37 -22.48 -25.58
CA ALA A 133 5.44 -21.08 -25.21
C ALA A 133 6.93 -20.76 -25.02
N PRO A 134 7.58 -19.96 -25.89
CA PRO A 134 9.05 -19.91 -25.93
C PRO A 134 9.66 -19.31 -24.66
N TYR A 135 8.83 -18.68 -23.84
CA TYR A 135 9.21 -17.88 -22.68
C TYR A 135 8.22 -18.15 -21.52
N GLU A 136 8.41 -19.25 -20.81
CA GLU A 136 7.65 -19.58 -19.59
C GLU A 136 8.60 -19.65 -18.39
N HIS A 137 8.21 -18.97 -17.31
CA HIS A 137 8.89 -19.04 -16.02
C HIS A 137 7.87 -19.32 -14.93
N ALA A 138 8.24 -20.19 -13.99
CA ALA A 138 7.48 -20.46 -12.79
C ALA A 138 8.21 -19.84 -11.59
N ILE A 139 7.55 -18.95 -10.86
CA ILE A 139 8.07 -18.45 -9.59
C ILE A 139 7.61 -19.38 -8.47
N PRO A 140 8.54 -19.99 -7.71
CA PRO A 140 8.20 -20.88 -6.62
C PRO A 140 7.31 -20.22 -5.57
N TYR A 141 6.30 -20.95 -5.09
CA TYR A 141 5.39 -20.50 -4.03
C TYR A 141 6.15 -19.89 -2.83
N GLN A 142 7.19 -20.57 -2.37
CA GLN A 142 7.98 -20.15 -1.21
C GLN A 142 8.74 -18.84 -1.45
N HIS A 143 9.15 -18.57 -2.68
CA HIS A 143 9.85 -17.31 -3.02
C HIS A 143 8.88 -16.13 -2.92
N ILE A 144 7.64 -16.29 -3.36
CA ILE A 144 6.59 -15.25 -3.28
C ILE A 144 6.26 -14.89 -1.83
N LEU A 145 6.35 -15.87 -0.92
CA LEU A 145 6.17 -15.62 0.51
C LEU A 145 7.39 -15.01 1.18
N SER A 146 8.59 -15.24 0.63
CA SER A 146 9.82 -14.68 1.16
C SER A 146 9.91 -13.17 0.85
N ASN A 147 10.00 -12.33 1.87
CA ASN A 147 10.01 -10.86 1.73
C ASN A 147 11.37 -10.27 1.33
N ASN A 148 12.36 -11.09 0.94
CA ASN A 148 13.77 -10.65 0.97
C ASN A 148 14.28 -10.08 -0.37
N SER A 149 13.44 -9.91 -1.39
CA SER A 149 13.84 -9.28 -2.66
C SER A 149 12.65 -8.85 -3.51
N ILE A 150 12.82 -7.82 -4.33
CA ILE A 150 11.90 -7.49 -5.41
C ILE A 150 11.97 -8.62 -6.46
N LEU A 151 10.96 -9.50 -6.45
CA LEU A 151 10.91 -10.67 -7.34
C LEU A 151 10.63 -10.26 -8.78
N HIS A 152 11.37 -10.84 -9.71
CA HIS A 152 11.13 -10.66 -11.14
C HIS A 152 11.52 -11.90 -11.93
N CYS A 153 10.93 -12.05 -13.12
CA CYS A 153 11.40 -12.93 -14.17
C CYS A 153 11.98 -12.07 -15.30
N GLU A 154 13.10 -12.50 -15.88
CA GLU A 154 13.69 -11.86 -17.05
C GLU A 154 13.57 -12.75 -18.28
N PHE A 155 13.10 -12.18 -19.38
CA PHE A 155 12.87 -12.86 -20.66
C PHE A 155 13.65 -12.17 -21.76
N SER A 156 14.32 -12.95 -22.62
CA SER A 156 14.98 -12.44 -23.82
C SER A 156 14.04 -12.55 -25.01
N VAL A 157 13.41 -11.45 -25.41
CA VAL A 157 12.40 -11.43 -26.47
C VAL A 157 12.96 -10.76 -27.72
N ARG A 158 12.46 -11.09 -28.91
CA ARG A 158 12.91 -10.41 -30.15
C ARG A 158 12.33 -9.00 -30.20
N ARG A 159 13.15 -8.03 -30.59
CA ARG A 159 12.75 -6.61 -30.64
C ARG A 159 11.54 -6.34 -31.54
N GLN A 160 11.40 -7.09 -32.62
CA GLN A 160 10.28 -6.99 -33.56
C GLN A 160 8.93 -7.37 -32.92
N GLU A 161 8.94 -8.21 -31.90
CA GLU A 161 7.75 -8.73 -31.21
C GLU A 161 7.31 -7.82 -30.05
N GLN A 162 8.11 -6.82 -29.63
CA GLN A 162 7.85 -5.95 -28.46
C GLN A 162 6.48 -5.26 -28.49
N GLN A 163 5.99 -4.93 -29.68
CA GLN A 163 4.76 -4.16 -29.90
C GLN A 163 3.49 -5.01 -29.74
N THR A 164 3.64 -6.34 -29.72
CA THR A 164 2.51 -7.29 -29.74
C THR A 164 2.63 -8.35 -28.66
N LEU A 165 3.43 -8.08 -27.61
CA LEU A 165 3.57 -8.98 -26.48
C LEU A 165 2.31 -9.00 -25.61
N CYS A 166 1.94 -10.20 -25.22
CA CYS A 166 0.98 -10.45 -24.15
C CYS A 166 1.58 -11.40 -23.13
N VAL A 167 1.18 -11.19 -21.88
CA VAL A 167 1.64 -11.95 -20.73
C VAL A 167 0.43 -12.68 -20.17
N ASP A 168 0.49 -14.01 -20.17
CA ASP A 168 -0.46 -14.88 -19.50
C ASP A 168 0.14 -15.33 -18.17
N PHE A 169 -0.62 -15.27 -17.09
CA PHE A 169 -0.13 -15.65 -15.77
C PHE A 169 -1.23 -16.23 -14.89
N GLY A 170 -0.88 -17.20 -14.03
CA GLY A 170 -1.85 -17.92 -13.20
C GLY A 170 -1.22 -18.99 -12.32
N GLN A 171 -2.03 -19.60 -11.46
CA GLN A 171 -1.65 -20.74 -10.62
C GLN A 171 -2.35 -22.01 -11.13
N GLY A 172 -1.59 -23.07 -11.43
CA GLY A 172 -2.11 -24.35 -11.92
C GLY A 172 -2.16 -24.48 -13.44
N GLU A 173 -2.71 -25.59 -13.94
CA GLU A 173 -2.63 -25.97 -15.36
C GLU A 173 -3.86 -25.61 -16.20
N GLN A 174 -5.02 -25.27 -15.62
CA GLN A 174 -6.25 -25.06 -16.39
C GLN A 174 -7.08 -23.88 -15.88
N LEU A 175 -7.15 -22.83 -16.73
CA LEU A 175 -8.23 -21.85 -16.89
C LEU A 175 -8.33 -20.62 -15.97
N ASP A 176 -7.54 -20.50 -14.89
CA ASP A 176 -7.45 -19.25 -14.10
C ASP A 176 -6.27 -18.37 -14.52
N PHE A 177 -6.00 -18.30 -15.83
CA PHE A 177 -4.95 -17.44 -16.36
C PHE A 177 -5.50 -16.05 -16.68
N TYR A 178 -4.85 -15.05 -16.10
CA TYR A 178 -5.05 -13.65 -16.45
C TYR A 178 -4.14 -13.31 -17.63
N THR A 179 -4.65 -12.51 -18.57
CA THR A 179 -3.86 -11.99 -19.68
C THR A 179 -3.85 -10.48 -19.64
N PHE A 180 -2.68 -9.87 -19.81
CA PHE A 180 -2.60 -8.46 -20.17
C PHE A 180 -1.69 -8.26 -21.38
N SER A 181 -2.10 -7.34 -22.25
CA SER A 181 -1.34 -6.94 -23.43
C SER A 181 -0.59 -5.66 -23.11
N MET A 182 0.66 -5.59 -23.54
CA MET A 182 1.41 -4.34 -23.43
C MET A 182 0.86 -3.39 -24.51
N PRO A 183 0.52 -2.13 -24.17
CA PRO A 183 0.18 -1.15 -25.18
C PRO A 183 1.41 -1.00 -26.09
N GLY A 184 1.28 -1.43 -27.35
CA GLY A 184 2.30 -1.17 -28.34
C GLY A 184 2.60 0.33 -28.34
N GLN A 185 3.89 0.70 -28.32
CA GLN A 185 4.32 2.06 -28.61
C GLN A 185 3.90 2.42 -30.05
N GLY A 186 2.62 2.75 -30.24
CA GLY A 186 2.10 3.44 -31.40
C GLY A 186 2.61 4.88 -31.37
N GLN A 187 3.22 5.29 -32.47
CA GLN A 187 3.69 6.64 -32.75
C GLN A 187 2.72 7.72 -32.23
N GLY A 188 3.25 8.70 -31.48
CA GLY A 188 2.52 9.93 -31.19
C GLY A 188 2.21 10.22 -29.71
N LEU A 189 3.15 9.96 -28.80
CA LEU A 189 3.32 10.84 -27.63
C LEU A 189 4.79 11.24 -27.62
N GLY A 190 5.02 12.55 -27.71
CA GLY A 190 6.35 13.13 -27.85
C GLY A 190 7.27 12.78 -26.68
N LEU A 191 8.48 13.29 -26.75
CA LEU A 191 9.42 13.40 -25.63
C LEU A 191 8.84 14.25 -24.49
N GLY A 192 7.75 13.80 -23.88
CA GLY A 192 7.25 14.21 -22.58
C GLY A 192 7.07 12.89 -21.83
N SER A 193 7.84 12.57 -20.81
CA SER A 193 8.80 13.35 -20.10
C SER A 193 9.55 12.34 -19.24
N ALA A 194 10.86 12.51 -19.07
CA ALA A 194 11.55 11.98 -17.89
C ALA A 194 11.06 12.67 -16.58
N GLU A 195 9.86 13.28 -16.60
CA GLU A 195 9.39 14.32 -15.69
C GLU A 195 8.03 13.96 -15.06
N GLU A 196 7.53 12.74 -15.25
CA GLU A 196 6.31 12.23 -14.58
C GLU A 196 6.48 10.78 -14.07
N LEU A 197 7.72 10.41 -13.71
CA LEU A 197 8.02 9.19 -12.95
C LEU A 197 8.37 9.49 -11.47
N ALA A 198 8.57 10.76 -11.14
CA ALA A 198 8.47 11.25 -9.78
C ALA A 198 7.02 11.60 -9.53
N SER A 199 6.24 10.62 -9.05
CA SER A 199 5.04 10.92 -8.28
C SER A 199 5.39 12.06 -7.31
N THR A 200 4.51 13.05 -7.19
CA THR A 200 4.58 14.27 -6.36
C THR A 200 4.68 13.99 -4.84
N THR A 201 5.10 12.78 -4.46
CA THR A 201 5.42 12.38 -3.10
C THR A 201 6.91 12.07 -3.05
N ASN A 202 7.66 12.86 -2.27
CA ASN A 202 9.05 12.56 -1.93
C ASN A 202 9.07 11.29 -1.07
N THR A 203 8.98 10.13 -1.71
CA THR A 203 9.16 8.83 -1.06
C THR A 203 10.65 8.52 -1.07
N THR A 204 11.29 8.71 0.08
CA THR A 204 12.66 8.25 0.28
C THR A 204 12.59 6.75 0.52
N ILE A 205 13.06 5.97 -0.45
CA ILE A 205 13.15 4.52 -0.30
C ILE A 205 14.53 4.23 0.31
N SER A 206 14.57 3.93 1.60
CA SER A 206 15.80 3.51 2.30
C SER A 206 15.91 1.98 2.32
N ILE A 207 17.12 1.45 2.29
CA ILE A 207 17.37 0.00 2.38
C ILE A 207 17.86 -0.28 3.80
N ASP A 208 17.20 -1.16 4.53
CA ASP A 208 17.67 -1.55 5.87
C ASP A 208 19.00 -2.33 5.78
N ARG A 209 19.65 -2.56 6.93
CA ARG A 209 20.90 -3.33 6.97
C ARG A 209 20.76 -4.79 6.53
N GLN A 210 19.53 -5.28 6.34
CA GLN A 210 19.21 -6.62 5.84
C GLN A 210 18.83 -6.65 4.35
N GLY A 211 18.83 -5.50 3.66
CA GLY A 211 18.50 -5.42 2.23
C GLY A 211 17.01 -5.23 1.94
N ASN A 212 16.17 -4.99 2.95
CA ASN A 212 14.74 -4.76 2.74
C ASN A 212 14.49 -3.28 2.40
N TYR A 213 13.62 -3.05 1.43
CA TYR A 213 13.17 -1.71 1.07
C TYR A 213 12.20 -1.19 2.14
N VAL A 214 12.57 -0.09 2.77
CA VAL A 214 11.79 0.64 3.78
C VAL A 214 11.30 1.94 3.13
N ASN A 215 10.03 2.26 3.33
CA ASN A 215 9.41 3.44 2.76
C ASN A 215 9.40 4.60 3.78
N GLU A 216 10.03 5.71 3.44
CA GLU A 216 9.87 6.98 4.12
C GLU A 216 9.09 7.93 3.19
N SER A 217 7.76 7.92 3.30
CA SER A 217 6.93 8.93 2.65
C SER A 217 7.03 10.25 3.41
N CYS A 218 7.81 11.22 2.92
CA CYS A 218 7.73 12.61 3.37
C CYS A 218 6.63 13.31 2.57
N VAL A 219 5.39 13.32 3.09
CA VAL A 219 4.27 14.03 2.46
C VAL A 219 4.06 15.35 3.22
N LEU A 220 4.13 16.47 2.48
CA LEU A 220 4.08 17.84 3.03
C LEU A 220 2.65 18.38 3.25
N ASP A 221 1.61 17.63 2.90
CA ASP A 221 0.21 17.98 3.16
C ASP A 221 -0.45 16.89 4.03
N PHE A 222 -0.74 17.23 5.29
CA PHE A 222 -1.38 16.33 6.24
C PHE A 222 -2.63 16.96 6.88
N VAL A 223 -3.63 16.14 7.13
CA VAL A 223 -4.72 16.44 8.06
C VAL A 223 -4.14 16.43 9.47
N GLN A 224 -4.06 17.61 10.09
CA GLN A 224 -3.67 17.75 11.50
C GLN A 224 -4.43 18.92 12.11
N LEU A 225 -5.00 18.68 13.29
CA LEU A 225 -5.61 19.75 14.07
C LEU A 225 -4.49 20.67 14.60
N PRO A 226 -4.66 22.01 14.55
CA PRO A 226 -3.73 22.91 15.20
C PRO A 226 -3.53 22.51 16.66
N HIS A 227 -2.27 22.50 17.11
CA HIS A 227 -1.92 22.04 18.46
C HIS A 227 -2.71 22.75 19.57
N ALA A 228 -3.00 24.04 19.39
CA ALA A 228 -3.84 24.81 20.31
C ALA A 228 -5.28 24.24 20.38
N THR A 229 -5.90 23.97 19.23
CA THR A 229 -7.22 23.35 19.13
C THR A 229 -7.25 21.99 19.80
N LYS A 230 -6.26 21.13 19.47
CA LYS A 230 -6.16 19.78 20.03
C LYS A 230 -6.07 19.79 21.56
N ARG A 231 -5.26 20.68 22.12
CA ARG A 231 -5.15 20.84 23.59
C ARG A 231 -6.46 21.22 24.25
N LEU A 232 -7.24 22.12 23.65
CA LEU A 232 -8.54 22.52 24.18
C LEU A 232 -9.55 21.37 24.11
N ILE A 233 -9.57 20.61 23.00
CA ILE A 233 -10.41 19.42 22.88
C ILE A 233 -10.04 18.37 23.94
N CYS A 234 -8.75 18.13 24.17
CA CYS A 234 -8.28 17.19 25.20
C CYS A 234 -8.74 17.63 26.59
N ALA A 235 -8.56 18.91 26.94
CA ALA A 235 -9.03 19.45 28.22
C ALA A 235 -10.54 19.29 28.43
N ALA A 236 -11.33 19.34 27.34
CA ALA A 236 -12.78 19.18 27.39
C ALA A 236 -13.24 17.70 27.46
N LEU A 237 -12.51 16.77 26.84
CA LEU A 237 -12.93 15.36 26.68
C LEU A 237 -12.21 14.36 27.60
N ASP A 238 -11.03 14.68 28.13
CA ASP A 238 -10.29 13.79 29.05
C ASP A 238 -10.96 13.61 30.42
N PRO A 239 -11.56 14.65 31.05
CA PRO A 239 -12.21 14.48 32.34
C PRO A 239 -13.37 13.47 32.24
N PRO A 240 -13.44 12.48 33.16
CA PRO A 240 -14.51 11.49 33.13
C PRO A 240 -15.85 12.18 33.41
N ARG A 241 -16.88 11.80 32.65
CA ARG A 241 -18.22 12.33 32.83
C ARG A 241 -19.21 11.21 33.18
N ALA A 242 -20.21 11.57 33.99
CA ALA A 242 -21.30 10.66 34.37
C ALA A 242 -22.21 10.30 33.19
N ASP A 243 -22.32 11.18 32.18
CA ASP A 243 -23.06 10.95 30.95
C ASP A 243 -22.28 10.16 29.89
N GLU A 244 -21.04 9.75 30.21
CA GLU A 244 -20.08 9.09 29.32
C GLU A 244 -19.81 9.84 27.99
N ARG A 245 -20.19 11.12 27.89
CA ARG A 245 -19.93 11.97 26.72
C ARG A 245 -18.51 12.53 26.74
N ASP A 246 -17.55 11.67 27.08
CA ASP A 246 -16.13 11.96 27.16
C ASP A 246 -15.38 11.21 26.05
N TRP A 247 -14.06 11.09 26.19
CA TRP A 247 -13.19 10.38 25.26
C TRP A 247 -13.64 8.94 24.96
N ARG A 248 -14.36 8.26 25.86
CA ARG A 248 -14.86 6.89 25.65
C ARG A 248 -15.91 6.85 24.54
N LEU A 249 -16.85 7.80 24.55
CA LEU A 249 -17.85 7.91 23.48
C LEU A 249 -17.22 8.37 22.16
N LEU A 250 -16.21 9.25 22.20
CA LEU A 250 -15.44 9.62 21.02
C LEU A 250 -14.78 8.39 20.38
N ALA A 251 -14.09 7.57 21.18
CA ALA A 251 -13.44 6.36 20.71
C ALA A 251 -14.43 5.41 20.04
N LYS A 252 -15.61 5.22 20.65
CA LYS A 252 -16.69 4.38 20.11
C LYS A 252 -17.24 4.91 18.80
N LYS A 253 -17.50 6.23 18.70
CA LYS A 253 -17.98 6.84 17.46
C LYS A 253 -16.97 6.76 16.32
N LEU A 254 -15.67 6.87 16.64
CA LEU A 254 -14.59 6.69 15.68
C LEU A 254 -14.22 5.22 15.41
N SER A 255 -14.93 4.25 16.03
CA SER A 255 -14.67 2.81 15.91
C SER A 255 -13.24 2.40 16.31
N THR A 256 -12.73 3.02 17.37
CA THR A 256 -11.39 2.78 17.96
C THR A 256 -11.48 2.20 19.38
N ASP A 257 -12.66 1.72 19.78
CA ASP A 257 -12.99 1.27 21.13
C ASP A 257 -12.63 -0.20 21.43
N ARG A 258 -12.03 -0.93 20.49
CA ARG A 258 -11.67 -2.36 20.66
C ARG A 258 -10.82 -2.63 21.90
N TYR A 259 -9.87 -1.74 22.19
CA TYR A 259 -8.96 -1.87 23.33
C TYR A 259 -8.89 -0.54 24.10
N ILE A 260 -10.03 -0.12 24.65
CA ILE A 260 -10.19 1.12 25.43
C ILE A 260 -9.20 1.24 26.60
N ALA A 261 -8.86 0.12 27.23
CA ALA A 261 -7.92 0.11 28.35
C ALA A 261 -6.54 0.67 27.97
N TYR A 262 -6.12 0.57 26.70
CA TYR A 262 -4.91 1.25 26.23
C TYR A 262 -4.97 2.75 26.46
N PHE A 263 -6.02 3.42 25.97
CA PHE A 263 -6.15 4.87 26.07
C PHE A 263 -6.28 5.32 27.51
N ALA A 264 -6.95 4.55 28.36
CA ALA A 264 -7.08 4.84 29.79
C ALA A 264 -5.73 4.89 30.55
N THR A 265 -4.69 4.22 30.04
CA THR A 265 -3.35 4.26 30.65
C THR A 265 -2.53 5.49 30.25
N LYS A 266 -3.03 6.31 29.32
CA LYS A 266 -2.29 7.44 28.74
C LYS A 266 -2.59 8.73 29.50
N PRO A 267 -1.64 9.69 29.52
CA PRO A 267 -1.86 10.99 30.17
C PRO A 267 -3.07 11.76 29.61
N SER A 268 -3.28 11.66 28.29
CA SER A 268 -4.47 12.18 27.60
C SER A 268 -5.03 11.09 26.66
N PRO A 269 -6.12 10.41 27.05
CA PRO A 269 -6.82 9.47 26.17
C PRO A 269 -7.31 10.13 24.87
N THR A 270 -7.84 11.35 24.96
CA THR A 270 -8.38 12.09 23.81
C THR A 270 -7.30 12.39 22.79
N GLU A 271 -6.12 12.83 23.22
CA GLU A 271 -5.01 13.15 22.32
C GLU A 271 -4.62 11.94 21.48
N GLN A 272 -4.56 10.76 22.09
CA GLN A 272 -4.19 9.52 21.42
C GLN A 272 -5.24 9.08 20.39
N ILE A 273 -6.53 9.24 20.72
CA ILE A 273 -7.62 8.97 19.77
C ILE A 273 -7.54 9.95 18.58
N LEU A 274 -7.26 11.23 18.83
CA LEU A 274 -7.11 12.23 17.78
C LEU A 274 -5.85 11.99 16.92
N ASN A 275 -4.71 11.60 17.50
CA ASN A 275 -3.51 11.19 16.76
C ASN A 275 -3.82 10.04 15.80
N LEU A 276 -4.55 9.03 16.28
CA LEU A 276 -4.95 7.90 15.46
C LEU A 276 -5.91 8.33 14.35
N TRP A 277 -6.87 9.20 14.65
CA TRP A 277 -7.79 9.76 13.65
C TRP A 277 -7.05 10.58 12.57
N GLU A 278 -6.09 11.44 12.94
CA GLU A 278 -5.25 12.18 11.99
C GLU A 278 -4.46 11.21 11.09
N CYS A 279 -3.87 10.17 11.67
CA CYS A 279 -3.14 9.14 10.92
C CYS A 279 -4.06 8.40 9.92
N ARG A 280 -5.29 8.07 10.33
CA ARG A 280 -6.31 7.42 9.47
C ARG A 280 -6.80 8.34 8.36
N ALA A 281 -7.04 9.60 8.66
CA ALA A 281 -7.45 10.60 7.66
C ALA A 281 -6.40 10.74 6.55
N ASN A 282 -5.12 10.66 6.91
CA ASN A 282 -4.00 10.75 5.96
C ASN A 282 -3.76 9.46 5.15
N SER A 283 -4.14 8.28 5.67
CA SER A 283 -3.95 7.00 4.96
C SER A 283 -5.01 6.75 3.86
N ASN A 284 -6.17 7.39 3.94
CA ASN A 284 -7.28 7.17 3.00
C ASN A 284 -7.21 8.04 1.74
N GLY A 285 -6.14 8.82 1.55
CA GLY A 285 -5.96 9.69 0.39
C GLY A 285 -4.69 9.39 -0.39
N ASN A 286 -4.83 8.76 -1.55
CA ASN A 286 -3.85 8.94 -2.65
C ASN A 286 -3.96 10.34 -3.28
N SER A 287 -4.89 11.17 -2.80
CA SER A 287 -5.13 12.52 -3.24
C SER A 287 -4.70 13.48 -2.14
N SER A 288 -3.53 14.12 -2.33
CA SER A 288 -3.09 15.36 -1.70
C SER A 288 -4.02 16.53 -2.05
N SER A 289 -5.33 16.35 -1.91
CA SER A 289 -6.35 17.34 -2.26
C SER A 289 -6.95 17.93 -0.98
N CYS A 290 -7.04 19.26 -0.93
CA CYS A 290 -7.72 20.01 0.13
C CYS A 290 -9.14 19.49 0.43
N ILE A 291 -9.81 18.91 -0.56
CA ILE A 291 -11.15 18.31 -0.44
C ILE A 291 -11.15 17.11 0.51
N SER A 292 -10.14 16.25 0.45
CA SER A 292 -9.99 15.08 1.33
C SER A 292 -9.78 15.50 2.80
N HIS A 293 -9.05 16.59 3.01
CA HIS A 293 -8.83 17.18 4.32
C HIS A 293 -10.14 17.75 4.90
N ALA A 294 -10.86 18.58 4.13
CA ALA A 294 -12.14 19.15 4.55
C ALA A 294 -13.18 18.07 4.90
N ASN A 295 -13.28 17.02 4.09
CA ASN A 295 -14.20 15.90 4.33
C ASN A 295 -13.90 15.16 5.64
N SER A 296 -12.61 14.89 5.91
CA SER A 296 -12.20 14.19 7.14
C SER A 296 -12.58 14.98 8.39
N ILE A 297 -12.48 16.31 8.34
CA ILE A 297 -12.78 17.17 9.48
C ILE A 297 -14.27 17.47 9.60
N MET A 298 -14.99 17.57 8.49
CA MET A 298 -16.44 17.56 8.51
C MET A 298 -16.99 16.27 9.16
N SER A 299 -16.37 15.12 8.89
CA SER A 299 -16.72 13.85 9.55
C SER A 299 -16.46 13.88 11.06
N LEU A 300 -15.33 14.46 11.50
CA LEU A 300 -15.04 14.66 12.91
C LEU A 300 -16.05 15.61 13.57
N LEU A 301 -16.40 16.74 12.93
CA LEU A 301 -17.40 17.68 13.42
C LEU A 301 -18.78 17.02 13.54
N LEU A 302 -19.18 16.22 12.56
CA LEU A 302 -20.44 15.47 12.63
C LEU A 302 -20.43 14.49 13.81
N THR A 303 -19.31 13.79 14.01
CA THR A 303 -19.12 12.89 15.15
C THR A 303 -19.29 13.61 16.49
N LEU A 304 -18.64 14.76 16.66
CA LEU A 304 -18.72 15.58 17.87
C LEU A 304 -20.13 16.17 18.09
N LYS A 305 -20.82 16.51 17.00
CA LYS A 305 -22.23 16.94 17.05
C LYS A 305 -23.14 15.81 17.53
N GLU A 306 -22.95 14.58 17.05
CA GLU A 306 -23.70 13.41 17.50
C GLU A 306 -23.42 13.05 18.97
N MET A 307 -22.24 13.40 19.50
CA MET A 307 -21.95 13.27 20.93
C MET A 307 -22.69 14.32 21.78
N GLY A 308 -23.28 15.35 21.17
CA GLY A 308 -23.95 16.44 21.87
C GLY A 308 -22.99 17.34 22.66
N ARG A 309 -21.73 17.43 22.21
CA ARG A 309 -20.67 18.24 22.83
C ARG A 309 -20.47 19.55 22.08
N GLN A 310 -21.44 20.46 22.22
CA GLN A 310 -21.42 21.77 21.56
C GLN A 310 -20.18 22.59 21.95
N ASP A 311 -19.76 22.50 23.21
CA ASP A 311 -18.54 23.13 23.73
C ASP A 311 -17.28 22.77 22.94
N VAL A 312 -17.18 21.52 22.46
CA VAL A 312 -16.05 21.05 21.65
C VAL A 312 -16.17 21.50 20.19
N LEU A 313 -17.39 21.59 19.65
CA LEU A 313 -17.63 22.16 18.33
C LEU A 313 -17.22 23.64 18.29
N ASP A 314 -17.61 24.39 19.32
CA ASP A 314 -17.28 25.82 19.43
C ASP A 314 -15.76 26.01 19.48
N ILE A 315 -15.02 25.17 20.22
CA ILE A 315 -13.54 25.17 20.22
C ILE A 315 -12.98 25.05 18.80
N ILE A 316 -13.49 24.11 17.99
CA ILE A 316 -12.98 23.91 16.62
C ILE A 316 -13.32 25.11 15.74
N VAL A 317 -14.55 25.61 15.80
CA VAL A 317 -14.99 26.78 15.01
C VAL A 317 -14.16 28.02 15.38
N ASP A 318 -13.93 28.26 16.67
CA ASP A 318 -13.25 29.45 17.19
C ASP A 318 -11.73 29.43 16.92
N THR A 319 -11.10 28.26 17.00
CA THR A 319 -9.64 28.17 16.83
C THR A 319 -9.20 27.92 15.39
N ILE A 320 -10.06 27.30 14.57
CA ILE A 320 -9.73 26.98 13.18
C ILE A 320 -10.29 28.06 12.23
N GLY A 321 -11.38 28.74 12.59
CA GLY A 321 -11.92 29.89 11.85
C GLY A 321 -12.32 29.58 10.39
N PRO A 322 -12.62 30.60 9.56
CA PRO A 322 -13.03 30.45 8.16
C PRO A 322 -11.87 30.08 7.20
N LEU A 323 -10.68 29.75 7.71
CA LEU A 323 -9.47 29.51 6.92
C LEU A 323 -9.56 28.27 6.01
N TRP A 324 -10.67 27.53 6.07
CA TRP A 324 -10.87 26.21 5.49
C TRP A 324 -12.10 26.12 4.56
N ILE A 325 -12.78 27.26 4.28
CA ILE A 325 -13.77 27.39 3.20
C ILE A 325 -13.05 27.69 1.88
#